data_AF-K9XC61-F1
#
_entry.id   AF-K9XC61-F1
#
_cell.length_a   1.000
_cell.length_b   1.000
_cell.length_c   1.000
_cell.angle_alpha   90.00
_cell.angle_beta   90.00
_cell.angle_gamma   90.00
#
_symmetry.space_group_name_H-M   'P 1'
#
loop_
_entity.id
_entity.type
_entity.pdbx_description
1 polymer ?
#
loop_
_entity_poly.entity_id
_entity_poly.type
_entity_poly.pdbx_seq_one_letter_code
_entity_poly.pdbx_strand_id
1 'polypeptide(L)'
;MAFIKIENVVINTNYIAAIKLDNQTISGESSVSLLMATPKLPLFQIEGAFPNHYHYEWIDFVGREAKALKDYFTSFNNVIDLLPQPCKVKEM
;
A
#
# COMPACT_ATOMS: atom_id res chain seq x y z
N MET A 1 -9.66 10.40 -1.82
CA MET A 1 -9.79 9.15 -1.04
C MET A 1 -10.21 8.07 -2.01
N ALA A 2 -9.35 7.08 -2.24
CA ALA A 2 -9.61 6.01 -3.20
C ALA A 2 -9.59 4.65 -2.48
N PHE A 3 -10.45 3.75 -2.94
CA PHE A 3 -10.52 2.39 -2.43
C PHE A 3 -10.35 1.42 -3.60
N ILE A 4 -9.55 0.38 -3.39
CA ILE A 4 -9.46 -0.75 -4.31
C ILE A 4 -10.31 -1.87 -3.73
N LYS A 5 -11.27 -2.39 -4.50
CA LYS A 5 -12.00 -3.61 -4.14
C LYS A 5 -11.43 -4.79 -4.94
N ILE A 6 -10.93 -5.80 -4.24
CA ILE A 6 -10.42 -7.05 -4.81
C ILE A 6 -11.12 -8.21 -4.13
N GLU A 7 -11.89 -8.98 -4.90
CA GLU A 7 -12.78 -10.03 -4.37
C GLU A 7 -13.62 -9.51 -3.18
N ASN A 8 -13.34 -10.01 -1.98
CA ASN A 8 -14.03 -9.69 -0.73
C ASN A 8 -13.26 -8.68 0.15
N VAL A 9 -12.17 -8.11 -0.34
CA VAL A 9 -11.31 -7.16 0.37
C VAL A 9 -11.47 -5.77 -0.22
N VAL A 10 -11.65 -4.77 0.65
CA VAL A 10 -11.64 -3.35 0.28
C VAL A 10 -10.45 -2.69 0.96
N ILE A 11 -9.54 -2.15 0.16
CA ILE A 11 -8.28 -1.57 0.61
C ILE A 11 -8.36 -0.06 0.43
N ASN A 12 -8.15 0.68 1.51
CA ASN A 12 -7.99 2.13 1.45
C ASN A 12 -6.57 2.45 0.96
N THR A 13 -6.46 3.05 -0.23
CA THR A 13 -5.17 3.28 -0.86
C THR A 13 -4.35 4.38 -0.18
N ASN A 14 -4.99 5.23 0.63
CA ASN A 14 -4.29 6.29 1.36
C ASN A 14 -3.28 5.72 2.38
N TYR A 15 -3.46 4.46 2.79
CA TYR A 15 -2.57 3.79 3.73
C TYR A 15 -1.57 2.87 3.04
N ILE A 16 -1.57 2.76 1.71
CA ILE A 16 -0.56 1.96 1.01
C ILE A 16 0.70 2.83 0.84
N ALA A 17 1.79 2.43 1.49
CA ALA A 17 3.08 3.09 1.37
C ALA A 17 3.95 2.49 0.25
N ALA A 18 3.82 1.18 0.00
CA ALA A 18 4.57 0.50 -1.06
C ALA A 18 3.87 -0.80 -1.48
N ILE A 19 4.25 -1.31 -2.65
CA ILE A 19 3.81 -2.59 -3.18
C ILE A 19 5.00 -3.36 -3.75
N LYS A 20 5.03 -4.68 -3.54
CA LYS A 20 5.93 -5.63 -4.20
C LYS A 20 5.10 -6.53 -5.11
N LEU A 21 5.25 -6.38 -6.41
CA LEU A 21 4.47 -7.13 -7.42
C LEU A 21 5.01 -8.54 -7.70
N ASP A 22 6.28 -8.75 -7.38
CA ASP A 22 6.99 -10.01 -7.59
C ASP A 22 7.68 -10.40 -6.29
N ASN A 23 6.91 -11.06 -5.41
CA ASN A 23 7.42 -11.67 -4.19
C ASN A 23 7.17 -13.19 -4.20
N GLN A 24 7.81 -13.90 -3.29
CA GLN A 24 7.55 -15.31 -3.03
C GLN A 24 7.33 -15.53 -1.53
N THR A 25 6.37 -16.38 -1.20
CA THR A 25 6.19 -16.85 0.19
C THR A 25 7.34 -17.77 0.58
N ILE A 26 7.42 -18.13 1.86
CA ILE A 26 8.41 -19.09 2.37
C ILE A 26 8.27 -20.47 1.69
N SER A 27 7.06 -20.82 1.21
CA SER A 27 6.81 -22.05 0.45
C SER A 27 7.13 -21.93 -1.05
N GLY A 28 7.61 -20.78 -1.52
CA GLY A 28 7.95 -20.51 -2.93
C GLY A 28 6.75 -20.17 -3.81
N GLU A 29 5.57 -19.95 -3.23
CA GLU A 29 4.39 -19.51 -3.99
C GLU A 29 4.52 -18.03 -4.35
N SER A 30 4.17 -17.67 -5.59
CA SER A 30 4.17 -16.27 -6.02
C SER A 30 3.17 -15.44 -5.21
N SER A 31 3.62 -14.30 -4.70
CA SER A 31 2.82 -13.40 -3.90
C SER A 31 2.99 -11.94 -4.31
N VAL A 32 2.00 -11.13 -3.94
CA VAL A 32 2.06 -9.67 -3.99
C VAL A 32 1.98 -9.17 -2.55
N SER A 33 2.88 -8.26 -2.18
CA SER A 33 2.92 -7.71 -0.83
C SER A 33 2.55 -6.23 -0.83
N LEU A 34 1.69 -5.80 0.08
CA LEU A 34 1.37 -4.40 0.32
C LEU A 34 1.98 -3.94 1.64
N LEU A 35 2.65 -2.79 1.64
CA LEU A 35 3.09 -2.14 2.87
C LEU A 35 2.03 -1.14 3.30
N MET A 36 1.37 -1.42 4.41
CA MET A 36 0.37 -0.55 5.00
C MET A 36 1.02 0.39 6.01
N ALA A 37 0.85 1.70 5.86
CA ALA A 37 1.23 2.74 6.81
C ALA A 37 -0.02 3.26 7.53
N THR A 38 -0.38 2.61 8.62
CA THR A 38 -1.55 2.99 9.42
C THR A 38 -1.14 4.01 10.49
N PRO A 39 -1.85 5.14 10.66
CA PRO A 39 -1.58 6.05 11.76
C PRO A 39 -1.72 5.30 13.09
N LYS A 40 -0.72 5.42 13.95
CA LYS A 40 -0.87 4.98 15.35
C LYS A 40 -1.81 5.98 16.01
N LEU A 41 -3.11 5.65 16.09
CA LEU A 41 -4.05 6.43 16.90
C LEU A 41 -3.53 6.51 18.34
N PRO A 42 -3.65 7.66 19.02
CA PRO A 42 -3.24 7.78 20.40
C PRO A 42 -4.31 7.15 21.29
N LEU A 43 -4.44 5.83 21.28
CA LEU A 43 -5.19 5.14 22.34
C LEU A 43 -4.36 5.00 23.61
N PHE A 44 -3.03 5.13 23.51
CA PHE A 44 -2.12 5.20 24.65
C PHE A 44 -0.97 6.15 24.33
N GLN A 45 -1.04 7.39 24.82
CA GLN A 45 0.13 8.23 24.97
C GLN A 45 1.02 7.59 26.05
N ILE A 46 1.86 6.65 25.65
CA ILE A 46 3.03 6.28 26.44
C ILE A 46 4.05 7.38 26.12
N GLU A 47 4.20 8.31 27.06
CA GLU A 47 5.30 9.27 27.11
C GLU A 47 6.61 8.49 27.10
N GLY A 48 7.17 8.29 25.90
CA GLY A 48 8.34 7.44 25.74
C GLY A 48 8.68 7.21 24.28
N ALA A 49 9.23 8.24 23.64
CA ALA A 49 10.10 8.15 22.48
C ALA A 49 9.74 7.12 21.39
N PHE A 50 8.84 7.48 20.47
CA PHE A 50 8.81 6.84 19.15
C PHE A 50 8.79 7.90 18.05
N PRO A 51 9.84 8.00 17.20
CA PRO A 51 9.91 9.01 16.13
C PRO A 51 8.97 8.73 14.95
N ASN A 52 8.22 7.62 14.95
CA ASN A 52 7.43 7.18 13.80
C ASN A 52 5.92 7.11 14.13
N HIS A 53 5.17 8.09 13.61
CA HIS A 53 3.73 8.28 13.79
C HIS A 53 2.86 7.21 13.11
N TYR A 54 3.49 6.33 12.32
CA TYR A 54 2.84 5.28 11.55
C TYR A 54 3.33 3.89 11.99
N HIS A 55 2.41 2.93 11.98
CA HIS A 55 2.71 1.50 12.03
C HIS A 55 2.79 0.98 10.60
N TYR A 56 3.91 0.34 10.28
CA TYR A 56 4.20 -0.22 8.97
C TYR A 56 4.11 -1.74 9.02
N GLU A 57 3.25 -2.33 8.20
CA GLU A 57 3.04 -3.77 8.14
C GLU A 57 3.00 -4.24 6.69
N TRP A 58 3.73 -5.32 6.37
CA TRP A 58 3.61 -6.00 5.09
C TRP A 58 2.51 -7.05 5.17
N ILE A 59 1.57 -6.96 4.22
CA ILE A 59 0.50 -7.94 4.05
C ILE A 59 0.73 -8.66 2.74
N ASP A 60 0.86 -9.99 2.82
CA ASP A 60 1.06 -10.86 1.66
C ASP A 60 -0.27 -11.37 1.13
N PHE A 61 -0.44 -11.24 -0.19
CA PHE A 61 -1.55 -11.79 -0.95
C PHE A 61 -1.01 -12.91 -1.85
N VAL A 62 -1.77 -13.99 -1.96
CA VAL A 62 -1.49 -15.14 -2.83
C VAL A 62 -2.69 -15.42 -3.74
N GLY A 63 -2.58 -16.40 -4.64
CA GLY A 63 -3.70 -16.85 -5.45
C GLY A 63 -4.34 -15.77 -6.33
N ARG A 64 -5.68 -15.67 -6.28
CA ARG A 64 -6.45 -14.79 -7.17
C ARG A 64 -6.35 -13.33 -6.77
N GLU A 65 -6.26 -13.04 -5.48
CA GLU A 65 -6.10 -11.70 -4.93
C GLU A 65 -4.75 -11.11 -5.32
N ALA A 66 -3.68 -11.91 -5.26
CA ALA A 66 -2.35 -11.52 -5.75
C ALA A 66 -2.38 -11.18 -7.24
N LYS A 67 -3.03 -12.03 -8.06
CA LYS A 67 -3.20 -11.77 -9.49
C LYS A 67 -3.97 -10.48 -9.75
N ALA A 68 -5.07 -10.27 -9.05
CA ALA A 68 -5.89 -9.07 -9.20
C ALA A 68 -5.14 -7.79 -8.78
N LEU A 69 -4.37 -7.82 -7.69
CA LEU A 69 -3.49 -6.72 -7.29
C LEU A 69 -2.44 -6.45 -8.37
N LYS A 70 -1.79 -7.51 -8.86
CA LYS A 70 -0.78 -7.38 -9.91
C LYS A 70 -1.36 -6.74 -11.18
N ASP A 71 -2.50 -7.24 -11.64
CA ASP A 71 -3.20 -6.69 -12.80
C ASP A 71 -3.62 -5.22 -12.57
N TYR A 72 -4.06 -4.88 -11.35
CA TYR A 72 -4.44 -3.51 -10.99
C TYR A 72 -3.25 -2.56 -11.08
N PHE A 73 -2.14 -2.87 -10.40
CA PHE A 73 -0.99 -1.99 -10.27
C PHE A 73 0.00 -2.04 -11.46
N THR A 74 -0.14 -3.01 -12.37
CA THR A 74 0.58 -3.01 -13.65
C THR A 74 -0.17 -2.27 -14.76
N SER A 75 -1.48 -2.06 -14.59
CA SER A 75 -2.30 -1.29 -15.54
C SER A 75 -1.96 0.20 -15.47
N PHE A 76 -1.47 0.74 -16.59
CA PHE A 76 -1.12 2.16 -16.71
C PHE A 76 -2.29 3.08 -16.32
N ASN A 77 -3.53 2.67 -16.59
CA ASN A 77 -4.73 3.45 -16.27
C ASN A 77 -4.97 3.63 -14.76
N ASN A 78 -4.43 2.73 -13.92
CA ASN A 78 -4.62 2.73 -12.47
C ASN A 78 -3.42 3.28 -11.70
N VAL A 79 -2.24 3.33 -12.33
CA VAL A 79 -0.99 3.86 -11.75
C VAL A 79 -0.96 5.40 -11.77
N ILE A 80 -1.80 6.04 -12.57
CA ILE A 80 -1.87 7.51 -12.71
C ILE A 80 -2.21 8.20 -11.37
N ASP A 81 -2.89 7.52 -10.43
CA ASP A 81 -3.21 8.08 -9.11
C ASP A 81 -2.07 7.99 -8.07
N LEU A 82 -0.95 7.34 -8.39
CA LEU A 82 0.18 7.14 -7.46
C LEU A 82 1.45 7.92 -7.84
N LEU A 83 1.49 8.52 -9.03
CA LEU A 83 2.57 9.40 -9.40
C LEU A 83 2.33 10.78 -8.77
N PRO A 84 3.33 11.38 -8.10
CA PRO A 84 3.20 12.77 -7.69
C PRO A 84 2.92 13.61 -8.93
N GLN A 85 1.81 14.35 -8.91
CA GLN A 85 1.55 15.32 -9.97
C GLN A 85 2.78 16.23 -10.08
N PRO A 86 3.24 16.55 -11.31
CA PRO A 86 4.39 17.42 -11.46
C PRO A 86 4.12 18.72 -10.68
N CYS A 87 4.95 18.97 -9.66
CA CYS A 87 4.94 20.22 -8.92
C CYS A 87 4.97 21.34 -9.95
N LYS A 88 3.90 22.14 -10.05
CA LYS A 88 3.96 23.41 -10.75
C LYS A 88 4.94 24.27 -9.97
N VAL A 89 6.20 24.29 -10.42
CA VAL A 89 7.15 25.32 -10.01
C VAL A 89 6.50 26.64 -10.41
N LYS A 90 6.05 27.41 -9.42
CA LYS A 90 5.73 28.81 -9.64
C LYS A 90 7.06 29.48 -9.99
N GLU A 91 7.26 29.74 -11.27
CA GLU A 91 8.24 30.75 -11.70
C GLU A 91 7.82 32.07 -11.04
N MET A 92 8.68 32.58 -10.16
CA MET A 92 8.65 33.95 -9.64
C MET A 92 9.67 34.77 -10.43
#